data_AF-A0A9P4GYF9-F1
#
_entry.id   AF-A0A9P4GYF9-F1
#
_cell.length_a   1.000
_cell.length_b   1.000
_cell.length_c   1.000
_cell.angle_alpha   90.00
_cell.angle_beta   90.00
_cell.angle_gamma   90.00
#
_symmetry.space_group_name_H-M   'P 1'
#
loop_
_entity.id
_entity.type
_entity.pdbx_description
1 polymer ?
#
loop_
_entity_poly.entity_id
_entity_poly.type
_entity_poly.pdbx_seq_one_letter_code
_entity_poly.pdbx_strand_id
1 'polypeptide(L)' 'VVLAGLAVVEGLSVSKTGRCGSEFGLTCLGSKFGSCCSQYSYCGSSTAYCGEGCKGGFGIC' A
#
# COMPACT_ATOMS: atom_id res chain seq x y z
N VAL A 1 12.06 -9.89 23.52
CA VAL A 1 11.04 -10.75 22.89
C VAL A 1 10.53 -10.19 21.57
N VAL A 2 11.31 -9.37 20.86
CA VAL A 2 10.99 -8.99 19.48
C VAL A 2 12.17 -9.45 18.63
N LEU A 3 12.16 -10.76 18.36
CA LEU A 3 13.14 -11.46 17.55
C LEU A 3 12.64 -11.46 16.09
N ALA A 4 13.60 -11.44 15.16
CA ALA A 4 13.44 -11.68 13.71
C ALA A 4 12.78 -10.51 12.94
N GLY A 5 13.31 -9.96 11.84
CA GLY A 5 14.10 -10.63 10.82
C GLY A 5 13.18 -11.49 9.94
N LEU A 6 12.22 -10.88 9.22
CA LEU A 6 11.67 -11.34 7.93
C LEU A 6 10.64 -10.30 7.44
N ALA A 7 10.56 -10.12 6.12
CA ALA A 7 9.61 -9.23 5.44
C ALA A 7 8.14 -9.63 5.68
N VAL A 8 7.55 -9.18 6.79
CA VAL A 8 6.12 -9.42 7.06
C VAL A 8 5.27 -8.36 6.39
N VAL A 9 4.42 -8.83 5.47
CA VAL A 9 3.25 -8.13 4.94
C VAL A 9 2.11 -8.08 5.97
N GLU A 10 2.33 -8.51 7.21
CA GLU A 10 1.31 -8.78 8.23
C GLU A 10 1.19 -7.65 9.27
N GLY A 11 0.82 -6.45 8.81
CA GLY A 11 0.55 -5.33 9.73
C GLY A 11 0.04 -4.06 9.08
N LEU A 12 -0.17 -4.04 7.76
CA LEU A 12 -0.63 -2.84 7.08
C LEU A 12 -2.13 -2.64 7.32
N SER A 13 -2.49 -1.47 7.82
CA SER A 13 -3.90 -1.11 7.99
C SER A 13 -4.50 -0.63 6.67
N VAL A 14 -5.78 -0.93 6.41
CA VAL A 14 -6.48 -0.39 5.24
C VAL A 14 -6.47 1.14 5.31
N SER A 15 -6.03 1.77 4.23
CA SER A 15 -5.98 3.22 4.13
C SER A 15 -7.39 3.83 4.19
N LYS A 16 -7.59 4.75 5.12
CA LYS A 16 -8.80 5.58 5.25
C LYS A 16 -8.60 7.01 4.76
N THR A 17 -7.36 7.40 4.48
CA THR A 17 -6.97 8.75 4.05
C THR A 17 -6.55 8.80 2.58
N GLY A 18 -6.47 7.63 1.91
CA GLY A 18 -5.96 7.52 0.55
C GLY A 18 -4.44 7.50 0.47
N ARG A 19 -3.74 7.33 1.59
CA ARG A 19 -2.27 7.19 1.68
C ARG A 19 -1.86 5.73 1.82
N CYS A 20 -0.72 5.36 1.26
CA CYS A 20 -0.17 4.00 1.36
C CYS A 20 1.35 4.02 1.42
N GLY A 21 1.98 2.91 1.80
CA GLY A 21 3.43 2.82 1.91
C GLY A 21 3.91 2.53 3.32
N SER A 22 5.19 2.18 3.43
CA SER A 22 5.86 1.83 4.69
C SER A 22 5.87 2.99 5.67
N GLU A 23 6.01 4.21 5.17
CA GLU A 23 6.00 5.42 5.99
C GLU A 23 4.69 5.62 6.75
N PHE A 24 3.58 5.14 6.17
CA PHE A 24 2.26 5.22 6.79
C PHE A 24 1.86 3.91 7.46
N GLY A 25 2.52 2.79 7.14
CA GLY A 25 2.05 1.45 7.51
C GLY A 25 0.65 1.15 6.95
N LEU A 26 0.31 1.75 5.80
CA LEU A 26 -1.03 1.66 5.20
C LEU A 26 -1.01 0.94 3.86
N THR A 27 -2.05 0.15 3.60
CA THR A 27 -2.30 -0.51 2.33
C THR A 27 -3.54 0.02 1.64
N CYS A 28 -3.50 0.04 0.31
CA CYS A 28 -4.66 0.34 -0.53
C CYS A 28 -5.57 -0.89 -0.72
N LEU A 29 -5.09 -2.10 -0.42
CA LEU A 29 -5.95 -3.30 -0.46
C LEU A 29 -7.20 -3.09 0.41
N GLY A 30 -8.39 -3.30 -0.15
CA GLY A 30 -9.66 -3.11 0.55
C GLY A 30 -10.03 -1.66 0.85
N SER A 31 -9.24 -0.68 0.38
CA SER A 31 -9.57 0.73 0.54
C SER A 31 -10.61 1.20 -0.48
N LYS A 32 -11.45 2.16 -0.07
CA LYS A 32 -12.45 2.79 -0.95
C LYS A 32 -11.83 3.67 -2.05
N PHE A 33 -10.57 4.07 -1.90
CA PHE A 33 -9.86 4.89 -2.90
C PHE A 33 -9.38 4.05 -4.10
N GLY A 34 -9.33 2.73 -3.96
CA GLY A 34 -8.78 1.80 -4.94
C GLY A 34 -7.68 0.96 -4.32
N SER A 35 -7.34 -0.14 -5.00
CA SER A 35 -6.46 -1.18 -4.47
C SER A 35 -4.98 -0.93 -4.76
N CYS A 36 -4.65 0.01 -5.64
CA CYS A 36 -3.30 0.25 -6.11
C CYS A 36 -2.62 1.36 -5.31
N CYS A 37 -1.36 1.17 -4.97
CA CYS A 37 -0.56 2.16 -4.27
C CYS A 37 0.45 2.78 -5.25
N SER A 38 0.30 4.06 -5.60
CA SER A 38 1.22 4.72 -6.52
C SER A 38 2.60 4.95 -5.92
N GLN A 39 3.58 5.28 -6.77
CA GLN A 39 4.93 5.69 -6.33
C GLN A 39 4.91 6.88 -5.36
N TYR A 40 3.88 7.72 -5.45
CA TYR A 40 3.67 8.90 -4.61
C TYR A 40 2.94 8.60 -3.28
N SER A 41 2.82 7.32 -2.92
CA SER A 41 2.20 6.89 -1.65
C SER A 41 0.71 7.27 -1.57
N TYR A 42 0.02 7.18 -2.71
CA TYR A 42 -1.42 7.42 -2.82
C TYR A 42 -2.18 6.21 -3.35
N CYS A 43 -3.36 5.97 -2.78
CA CYS A 43 -4.28 4.94 -3.23
C CYS A 43 -5.11 5.40 -4.42
N GLY A 44 -5.23 4.52 -5.39
CA GLY A 44 -6.09 4.70 -6.55
C GLY A 44 -6.37 3.37 -7.24
N SER A 45 -7.13 3.43 -8.32
CA SER A 45 -7.49 2.26 -9.14
C SER A 45 -7.25 2.48 -10.64
N SER A 46 -6.84 3.70 -11.03
CA SER A 46 -6.47 4.00 -12.42
C SER A 46 -5.06 3.53 -12.74
N THR A 47 -4.74 3.39 -14.03
CA THR A 47 -3.40 3.07 -14.54
C THR A 47 -2.30 4.01 -14.04
N ALA A 48 -2.61 5.27 -13.68
CA ALA A 48 -1.63 6.16 -13.05
C ALA A 48 -1.21 5.72 -11.63
N TYR A 49 -2.02 4.90 -10.96
CA TYR A 49 -1.77 4.37 -9.62
C TYR A 49 -1.31 2.92 -9.64
N CYS A 50 -1.85 2.11 -10.56
CA CYS A 50 -1.54 0.69 -10.73
C CYS A 50 -0.42 0.44 -11.76
N GLY A 51 -0.04 1.45 -12.53
CA GLY A 51 0.96 1.35 -13.59
C GLY A 51 2.38 1.46 -13.06
N GLU A 52 3.25 2.05 -13.87
CA GLU A 52 4.68 2.13 -13.56
C GLU A 52 4.92 2.87 -12.23
N GLY A 53 5.74 2.27 -11.36
CA GLY A 53 6.03 2.79 -10.03
C GLY A 53 5.01 2.40 -8.93
N CYS A 54 4.01 1.59 -9.24
CA CYS A 54 3.10 1.05 -8.23
C CYS A 54 3.84 0.21 -7.17
N LYS A 55 3.54 0.44 -5.88
CA LYS A 55 4.15 -0.21 -4.73
C LYS A 55 3.37 -1.48 -4.36
N GLY A 56 3.70 -2.60 -5.00
CA GLY A 56 3.01 -3.90 -4.83
C GLY A 56 2.99 -4.45 -3.39
N GLY A 57 3.91 -4.03 -2.51
CA GLY A 57 3.86 -4.38 -1.09
C GLY A 57 2.76 -3.67 -0.30
N PHE A 58 2.13 -2.63 -0.87
CA PHE A 58 1.14 -1.75 -0.24
C PHE A 58 -0.14 -1.62 -1.06
N GLY A 59 -0.29 -2.40 -2.14
CA GLY A 59 -1.41 -2.34 -3.06
C GLY A 59 -1.29 -3.40 -4.16
N ILE A 60 -2.33 -3.53 -4.98
CA ILE A 60 -2.30 -4.38 -6.17
C ILE A 60 -1.75 -3.54 -7.33
N CYS A 61 -0.69 -4.03 -7.94
CA CYS A 61 -0.21 -3.64 -9.25
C CYS A 61 -0.40 -4.90 -10.12
#